data_AF-A0A8W8HWL9-F1
#
_entry.id   AF-A0A8W8HWL9-F1
#
_cell.length_a   1.000
_cell.length_b   1.000
_cell.length_c   1.000
_cell.angle_alpha   90.00
_cell.angle_beta   90.00
_cell.angle_gamma   90.00
#
_symmetry.space_group_name_H-M   'P 1'
#
loop_
_entity.id
_entity.type
_entity.pdbx_description
1 polymer ?
#
loop_
_entity_poly.entity_id
_entity_poly.type
_entity_poly.pdbx_seq_one_letter_code
_entity_poly.pdbx_strand_id
1 'polypeptide(L)'
;MVRRQTIKKKNEWPCGACKKNCLHSSLFCVVCEKWFHCDCEKVNKQTLKLLSDIPEDYICSFCRCEDGHFDYLMGIERLRKPLLDKYVFLPLQNGTVTEQWTNNNSESMNNRLKQSLDWKPHKLPDLITKINEISAFQINDLRQAIQGNGNYILEDTLQQHRVPQDV
;
A
#
# COMPACT_ATOMS: atom_id res chain seq x y z
N MET A 1 -2.76 1.27 -21.64
CA MET A 1 -1.85 0.86 -22.74
C MET A 1 -2.20 -0.56 -23.22
N VAL A 2 -2.66 -0.73 -24.47
CA VAL A 2 -3.02 -2.05 -25.03
C VAL A 2 -1.74 -2.87 -25.29
N ARG A 3 -1.42 -3.81 -24.40
CA ARG A 3 -0.29 -4.74 -24.59
C ARG A 3 -0.68 -5.81 -25.63
N ARG A 4 -0.16 -5.68 -26.85
CA ARG A 4 -0.06 -6.81 -27.80
C ARG A 4 1.25 -7.54 -27.53
N GLN A 5 1.18 -8.85 -27.28
CA GLN A 5 2.37 -9.68 -27.27
C GLN A 5 2.22 -10.90 -28.17
N THR A 6 3.20 -11.00 -29.06
CA THR A 6 3.72 -12.16 -29.76
C THR A 6 4.22 -13.18 -28.75
N ILE A 7 3.65 -14.40 -28.72
CA ILE A 7 4.32 -15.72 -28.57
C ILE A 7 3.26 -16.82 -28.32
N LYS A 8 3.44 -17.94 -29.05
CA LYS A 8 2.59 -19.14 -29.10
C LYS A 8 2.72 -20.00 -27.82
N LYS A 9 1.86 -19.78 -26.83
CA LYS A 9 1.29 -20.83 -25.97
C LYS A 9 -0.23 -20.63 -26.02
N LYS A 10 -1.02 -21.69 -25.94
CA LYS A 10 -2.49 -21.57 -25.78
C LYS A 10 -2.69 -20.90 -24.42
N ASN A 11 -2.69 -19.57 -24.39
CA ASN A 11 -2.75 -18.81 -23.16
C ASN A 11 -4.19 -18.93 -22.65
N GLU A 12 -4.37 -19.77 -21.65
CA GLU A 12 -5.59 -19.81 -20.88
C GLU A 12 -5.56 -18.63 -19.90
N TRP A 13 -6.47 -17.70 -20.10
CA TRP A 13 -6.71 -16.53 -19.26
C TRP A 13 -8.02 -16.75 -18.52
N PRO A 14 -8.02 -17.47 -17.38
CA PRO A 14 -9.25 -17.75 -16.67
C PRO A 14 -9.89 -16.46 -16.17
N CYS A 15 -11.17 -16.27 -16.49
CA CYS A 15 -11.94 -15.12 -16.07
C CYS A 15 -11.98 -15.04 -14.54
N GLY A 16 -11.71 -13.86 -13.98
CA GLY A 16 -11.74 -13.63 -12.54
C GLY A 16 -13.11 -13.95 -11.91
N ALA A 17 -14.19 -13.74 -12.66
CA ALA A 17 -15.57 -13.99 -12.25
C ALA A 17 -16.02 -15.45 -12.48
N CYS A 18 -16.10 -15.89 -13.74
CA CYS A 18 -16.72 -17.17 -14.10
C CYS A 18 -15.74 -18.34 -14.25
N LYS A 19 -14.43 -18.09 -14.09
CA LYS A 19 -13.32 -19.05 -14.23
C LYS A 19 -13.16 -19.68 -15.62
N LYS A 20 -14.04 -19.39 -16.59
CA LYS A 20 -13.91 -19.80 -17.99
C LYS A 20 -12.85 -18.96 -18.70
N ASN A 21 -12.23 -19.52 -19.74
CA ASN A 21 -11.15 -18.87 -20.47
C ASN A 21 -11.60 -17.59 -21.23
N CYS A 22 -10.84 -16.50 -21.11
CA CYS A 22 -11.01 -15.24 -21.82
C CYS A 22 -10.29 -15.30 -23.17
N LEU A 23 -11.07 -15.39 -24.26
CA LEU A 23 -10.55 -15.49 -25.62
C LEU A 23 -10.63 -14.16 -26.40
N HIS A 24 -11.80 -13.50 -26.32
CA HIS A 24 -12.09 -12.25 -27.03
C HIS A 24 -12.88 -11.30 -26.11
N SER A 25 -12.89 -10.00 -26.44
CA SER A 25 -13.66 -8.97 -25.71
C SER A 25 -13.53 -9.10 -24.20
N SER A 26 -12.29 -8.99 -23.72
CA SER A 26 -11.96 -9.16 -22.32
C SER A 26 -11.22 -7.93 -21.80
N LEU A 27 -11.43 -7.64 -20.52
CA LEU A 27 -10.89 -6.50 -19.81
C LEU A 27 -9.84 -7.02 -18.82
N PHE A 28 -8.69 -6.37 -18.77
CA PHE A 28 -7.65 -6.69 -17.79
C PHE A 28 -7.76 -5.74 -16.62
N CYS A 29 -7.98 -6.29 -15.43
CA CYS A 29 -7.99 -5.48 -14.21
C CYS A 29 -6.58 -5.29 -13.69
N VAL A 30 -6.13 -4.04 -13.60
CA VAL A 30 -4.79 -3.72 -13.05
C VAL A 30 -4.65 -4.07 -11.58
N VAL A 31 -5.76 -4.18 -10.85
CA VAL A 31 -5.76 -4.43 -9.41
C VAL A 31 -5.47 -5.88 -9.08
N CYS A 32 -6.31 -6.78 -9.58
CA CYS A 32 -6.24 -8.20 -9.25
C CYS A 32 -5.50 -9.00 -10.30
N GLU A 33 -4.96 -8.32 -11.31
CA GLU A 33 -4.19 -8.87 -12.44
C GLU A 33 -4.91 -10.03 -13.16
N LYS A 34 -6.25 -9.97 -13.18
CA LYS A 34 -7.11 -10.97 -13.80
C LYS A 34 -7.81 -10.41 -15.01
N TRP A 35 -8.04 -11.29 -15.98
CA TRP A 35 -8.90 -11.03 -17.12
C TRP A 35 -10.36 -11.24 -16.74
N PHE A 36 -11.24 -10.45 -17.33
CA PHE A 36 -12.68 -10.56 -17.16
C PHE A 36 -13.34 -10.48 -18.53
N HIS A 37 -14.34 -11.32 -18.80
CA HIS A 37 -15.20 -11.12 -19.97
C HIS A 37 -15.98 -9.82 -19.82
N CYS A 38 -16.18 -9.09 -20.91
CA CYS A 38 -17.03 -7.89 -20.90
C CYS A 38 -18.43 -8.21 -20.35
N ASP A 39 -19.00 -9.37 -20.70
CA ASP A 39 -20.31 -9.82 -20.22
C ASP A 39 -20.33 -10.05 -18.71
N CYS A 40 -19.26 -10.64 -18.15
CA CYS A 40 -19.13 -10.83 -16.70
C CYS A 40 -19.05 -9.50 -15.95
N GLU A 41 -18.48 -8.48 -16.59
CA GLU A 41 -18.39 -7.11 -16.06
C GLU A 41 -19.57 -6.22 -16.47
N LYS A 42 -20.56 -6.77 -17.18
CA LYS A 42 -21.74 -6.05 -17.72
C LYS A 42 -21.36 -4.84 -18.58
N VAL A 43 -20.21 -4.90 -19.26
CA VAL A 43 -19.69 -3.85 -20.15
C VAL A 43 -20.19 -4.10 -21.57
N ASN A 44 -20.99 -3.18 -22.09
CA ASN A 44 -21.46 -3.26 -23.48
C ASN A 44 -20.39 -2.72 -24.48
N LYS A 45 -20.64 -2.89 -25.78
CA LYS A 45 -19.69 -2.48 -26.84
C LYS A 45 -19.41 -0.96 -26.87
N GLN A 46 -20.38 -0.12 -26.52
CA GLN A 46 -20.19 1.34 -26.49
C GLN A 46 -19.30 1.73 -25.31
N THR A 47 -19.56 1.17 -24.13
CA THR A 47 -18.73 1.35 -22.93
C THR A 47 -17.32 0.82 -23.13
N LEU A 48 -17.16 -0.34 -23.81
CA LEU A 48 -15.84 -0.88 -24.12
C LEU A 48 -15.02 0.07 -25.01
N LYS A 49 -15.66 0.73 -25.98
CA LYS A 49 -14.99 1.72 -26.83
C LYS A 49 -14.57 2.96 -26.04
N LEU A 50 -15.43 3.46 -25.16
CA LEU A 50 -15.08 4.55 -24.25
C LEU A 50 -13.89 4.18 -23.37
N LEU A 51 -13.90 2.98 -22.77
CA LEU A 51 -12.79 2.48 -21.95
C LEU A 51 -11.49 2.28 -22.74
N SER A 52 -11.54 2.01 -24.04
CA SER A 52 -10.31 1.93 -24.86
C SER A 52 -9.73 3.28 -25.24
N ASP A 53 -10.55 4.32 -25.26
CA ASP A 53 -10.15 5.69 -25.61
C ASP A 53 -9.63 6.48 -24.39
N ILE A 54 -9.91 5.98 -23.18
CA ILE A 54 -9.47 6.51 -21.89
C ILE A 54 -8.05 5.99 -21.58
N PRO A 55 -7.06 6.87 -21.27
CA PRO A 55 -5.69 6.45 -20.98
C PRO A 55 -5.52 5.71 -19.64
N GLU A 56 -6.52 5.76 -18.77
CA GLU A 56 -6.55 5.13 -17.45
C GLU A 56 -6.71 3.61 -17.50
N ASP A 57 -6.11 2.93 -16.51
CA ASP A 57 -6.21 1.48 -16.41
C ASP A 57 -7.59 1.01 -15.89
N TYR A 58 -8.07 -0.10 -16.43
CA TYR A 58 -9.36 -0.67 -16.06
C TYR A 58 -9.34 -1.37 -14.68
N ILE A 59 -10.42 -1.19 -13.92
CA ILE A 59 -10.65 -1.82 -12.61
C ILE A 59 -11.98 -2.61 -12.63
N CYS A 60 -11.92 -3.91 -12.30
CA CYS A 60 -13.09 -4.79 -12.32
C CYS A 60 -14.07 -4.50 -11.17
N SER A 61 -15.28 -5.03 -11.30
CA SER A 61 -16.39 -4.85 -10.35
C SER A 61 -16.06 -5.28 -8.93
N PHE A 62 -15.25 -6.32 -8.78
CA PHE A 62 -14.79 -6.82 -7.47
C PHE A 62 -13.74 -5.93 -6.82
N CYS A 63 -13.10 -5.03 -7.58
CA CYS A 63 -11.97 -4.21 -7.13
C CYS A 63 -12.29 -2.71 -7.09
N ARG A 64 -13.43 -2.29 -7.65
CA ARG A 64 -13.93 -0.92 -7.60
C ARG A 64 -15.00 -0.82 -6.52
N CYS A 65 -15.06 0.30 -5.80
CA CYS A 65 -16.17 0.58 -4.88
C CYS A 65 -17.48 0.79 -5.66
N GLU A 66 -18.61 0.47 -5.03
CA GLU A 66 -19.96 0.55 -5.64
C GLU A 66 -20.34 1.98 -6.06
N ASP A 67 -19.70 3.00 -5.49
CA ASP A 67 -19.90 4.42 -5.78
C ASP A 67 -19.07 4.94 -6.97
N GLY A 68 -18.23 4.09 -7.57
CA GLY A 68 -17.32 4.48 -8.65
C GLY A 68 -16.16 5.38 -8.18
N HIS A 69 -16.02 5.62 -6.88
CA HIS A 69 -14.88 6.33 -6.32
C HIS A 69 -13.69 5.39 -6.14
N PHE A 70 -12.49 5.97 -6.21
CA PHE A 70 -11.26 5.23 -5.93
C PHE A 70 -11.28 4.76 -4.47
N ASP A 71 -11.20 3.44 -4.26
CA ASP A 71 -11.11 2.88 -2.92
C ASP A 71 -9.73 3.21 -2.32
N TYR A 72 -9.67 4.33 -1.59
CA TYR A 72 -8.45 4.77 -0.93
C TYR A 72 -7.93 3.77 0.09
N LEU A 73 -8.80 3.00 0.77
CA LEU A 73 -8.37 2.00 1.73
C LEU A 73 -7.68 0.85 1.01
N MET A 74 -8.29 0.34 -0.06
CA MET A 74 -7.69 -0.73 -0.86
C MET A 74 -6.46 -0.24 -1.65
N GLY A 75 -6.43 1.03 -2.07
CA GLY A 75 -5.26 1.66 -2.68
C GLY A 75 -4.08 1.79 -1.70
N ILE A 76 -4.36 2.18 -0.45
CA ILE A 76 -3.35 2.26 0.62
C ILE A 76 -2.87 0.87 1.03
N GLU A 77 -3.74 -0.13 1.11
CA GLU A 77 -3.33 -1.53 1.34
C GLU A 77 -2.38 -2.03 0.23
N ARG A 78 -2.64 -1.68 -1.03
CA ARG A 78 -1.76 -2.04 -2.16
C ARG A 78 -0.40 -1.36 -2.11
N LEU A 79 -0.34 -0.08 -1.73
CA LEU A 79 0.93 0.63 -1.55
C LEU A 79 1.69 0.09 -0.35
N ARG A 80 0.98 -0.27 0.72
CA ARG A 80 1.57 -0.81 1.94
C ARG A 80 2.08 -2.22 1.76
N LYS A 81 1.41 -3.11 1.02
CA LYS A 81 1.78 -4.53 0.99
C LYS A 81 3.23 -4.81 0.53
N PRO A 82 3.73 -4.28 -0.60
CA PRO A 82 5.11 -4.50 -1.01
C PRO A 82 6.14 -3.90 -0.03
N LEU A 83 5.80 -2.77 0.57
CA LEU A 83 6.66 -2.09 1.55
C LEU A 83 6.67 -2.83 2.89
N LEU A 84 5.52 -3.30 3.35
CA LEU A 84 5.38 -4.13 4.55
C LEU A 84 6.09 -5.47 4.34
N ASP A 85 5.94 -6.10 3.18
CA ASP A 85 6.67 -7.33 2.83
C ASP A 85 8.18 -7.09 2.90
N LYS A 86 8.68 -6.03 2.26
CA LYS A 86 10.12 -5.73 2.20
C LYS A 86 10.73 -5.31 3.53
N TYR A 87 10.06 -4.44 4.28
CA TYR A 87 10.64 -3.75 5.43
C TYR A 87 10.15 -4.25 6.78
N VAL A 88 9.10 -5.07 6.83
CA VAL A 88 8.52 -5.60 8.08
C VAL A 88 8.52 -7.12 8.08
N PHE A 89 7.88 -7.77 7.11
CA PHE A 89 7.71 -9.23 7.13
C PHE A 89 8.99 -9.99 6.77
N LEU A 90 9.73 -9.58 5.73
CA LEU A 90 11.00 -10.22 5.35
C LEU A 90 12.07 -10.13 6.46
N PRO A 91 12.30 -8.96 7.09
CA PRO A 91 13.24 -8.86 8.22
C PRO A 91 12.86 -9.73 9.42
N LEU A 92 11.56 -9.88 9.70
CA LEU A 92 11.06 -10.76 10.76
C LEU A 92 11.33 -12.24 10.43
N GLN A 93 11.00 -12.67 9.21
CA GLN A 93 11.21 -14.05 8.75
C GLN A 93 12.68 -14.43 8.67
N ASN A 94 13.54 -13.48 8.27
CA ASN A 94 14.98 -13.69 8.15
C ASN A 94 15.71 -13.55 9.50
N GLY A 95 14.99 -13.35 10.61
CA GLY A 95 15.56 -13.16 11.93
C GLY A 95 16.40 -11.89 12.08
N THR A 96 16.29 -10.95 11.14
CA THR A 96 16.94 -9.63 11.24
C THR A 96 16.29 -8.80 12.35
N VAL A 97 15.00 -9.03 12.61
CA VAL A 97 14.27 -8.48 13.75
C VAL A 97 13.73 -9.66 14.55
N THR A 98 14.08 -9.74 15.83
CA THR A 98 13.78 -10.88 16.71
C THR A 98 12.41 -10.79 17.38
N GLU A 99 11.78 -9.62 17.39
CA GLU A 99 10.47 -9.40 17.99
C GLU A 99 9.49 -8.83 16.96
N GLN A 100 8.23 -9.30 16.99
CA GLN A 100 7.17 -8.64 16.26
C GLN A 100 7.10 -7.20 16.76
N TRP A 101 7.17 -6.23 15.84
CA TRP A 101 6.84 -4.85 16.15
C TRP A 101 5.44 -4.85 16.77
N THR A 102 5.38 -4.71 18.09
CA THR A 102 4.12 -4.78 18.80
C THR A 102 3.31 -3.54 18.47
N ASN A 103 2.00 -3.74 18.34
CA ASN A 103 1.00 -2.69 18.11
C ASN A 103 1.20 -1.45 19.01
N ASN A 104 1.89 -1.54 20.14
CA ASN A 104 2.18 -0.43 21.04
C ASN A 104 2.85 0.78 20.37
N ASN A 105 3.71 0.59 19.37
CA ASN A 105 4.26 1.73 18.63
C ASN A 105 3.22 2.37 17.69
N SER A 106 2.34 1.57 17.09
CA SER A 106 1.22 2.07 16.27
C SER A 106 0.11 2.67 17.12
N GLU A 107 -0.15 2.15 18.32
CA GLU A 107 -1.08 2.71 19.30
C GLU A 107 -0.54 4.01 19.89
N SER A 108 0.77 4.10 20.15
CA SER A 108 1.46 5.35 20.51
C SER A 108 1.35 6.40 19.40
N MET A 109 1.59 6.04 18.14
CA MET A 109 1.43 6.95 17.00
C MET A 109 -0.02 7.37 16.79
N ASN A 110 -0.96 6.43 16.86
CA ASN A 110 -2.38 6.72 16.75
C ASN A 110 -2.83 7.66 17.87
N ASN A 111 -2.34 7.45 19.10
CA ASN A 111 -2.64 8.32 20.23
C ASN A 111 -2.04 9.72 20.04
N ARG A 112 -0.77 9.82 19.63
CA ARG A 112 -0.11 11.10 19.31
C ARG A 112 -0.85 11.85 18.19
N LEU A 113 -1.27 11.15 17.14
CA LEU A 113 -2.06 11.74 16.04
C LEU A 113 -3.40 12.25 16.53
N LYS A 114 -4.15 11.43 17.28
CA LYS A 114 -5.45 11.80 17.83
C LYS A 114 -5.35 13.01 18.76
N GLN A 115 -4.33 13.06 19.62
CA GLN A 115 -4.07 14.22 20.49
C GLN A 115 -3.70 15.46 19.68
N SER A 116 -2.83 15.34 18.67
CA SER A 116 -2.41 16.49 17.84
C SER A 116 -3.53 17.11 17.00
N LEU A 117 -4.63 16.38 16.80
CA LEU A 117 -5.79 16.78 16.01
C LEU A 117 -7.03 17.04 16.89
N ASP A 118 -6.89 17.03 18.21
CA ASP A 118 -8.00 17.14 19.17
C ASP A 118 -9.18 16.19 18.88
N TRP A 119 -8.88 15.00 18.32
CA TRP A 119 -9.88 14.03 17.88
C TRP A 119 -10.91 14.56 16.86
N LYS A 120 -10.60 15.62 16.11
CA LYS A 120 -11.50 16.23 15.12
C LYS A 120 -11.17 15.83 13.68
N PRO A 121 -12.16 15.77 12.78
CA PRO A 121 -11.92 15.62 11.34
C PRO A 121 -11.12 16.80 10.79
N HIS A 122 -10.17 16.50 9.89
CA HIS A 122 -9.34 17.48 9.20
C HIS A 122 -9.29 17.19 7.70
N LYS A 123 -8.90 18.18 6.89
CA LYS A 123 -8.71 17.95 5.44
C LYS A 123 -7.52 17.02 5.22
N LEU A 124 -7.59 16.22 4.16
CA LEU A 124 -6.57 15.22 3.86
C LEU A 124 -5.13 15.79 3.76
N PRO A 125 -4.89 16.97 3.13
CA PRO A 125 -3.54 17.55 3.10
C PRO A 125 -3.00 17.90 4.51
N ASP A 126 -3.86 18.39 5.40
CA ASP A 126 -3.49 18.75 6.77
C ASP A 126 -3.17 17.49 7.59
N LEU A 127 -3.96 16.42 7.38
CA LEU A 127 -3.71 15.10 7.99
C LEU A 127 -2.37 14.52 7.55
N ILE A 128 -2.06 14.56 6.25
CA ILE A 128 -0.77 14.09 5.70
C ILE A 128 0.39 14.87 6.33
N THR A 129 0.24 16.19 6.42
CA THR A 129 1.26 17.07 7.02
C THR A 129 1.50 16.68 8.48
N LYS A 130 0.43 16.50 9.27
CA LYS A 130 0.53 16.11 10.69
C LYS A 130 1.13 14.73 10.91
N ILE A 131 0.79 13.76 10.06
CA ILE A 131 1.40 12.43 10.11
C ILE A 131 2.92 12.51 9.85
N ASN A 132 3.32 13.30 8.85
CA ASN A 132 4.74 13.50 8.54
C ASN A 132 5.49 14.18 9.69
N GLU A 133 4.90 15.21 10.32
CA GLU A 133 5.47 15.87 11.49
C GLU A 133 5.69 14.88 12.64
N ILE A 134 4.66 14.10 13.01
CA ILE A 134 4.74 13.12 14.11
C ILE A 134 5.79 12.04 13.82
N SER A 135 5.83 11.55 12.58
CA SER A 135 6.83 10.57 12.17
C SER A 135 8.25 11.15 12.23
N ALA A 136 8.44 12.41 11.83
CA ALA A 136 9.72 13.09 11.90
C ALA A 136 10.20 13.24 13.34
N PHE A 137 9.32 13.60 14.27
CA PHE A 137 9.66 13.67 15.70
C PHE A 137 10.15 12.32 16.23
N GLN A 138 9.49 11.21 15.90
CA GLN A 138 9.93 9.89 16.34
C GLN A 138 11.29 9.50 15.77
N ILE A 139 11.54 9.77 14.49
CA ILE A 139 12.84 9.50 13.88
C ILE A 139 13.92 10.34 14.55
N ASN A 140 13.60 11.59 14.90
CA ASN A 140 14.54 12.47 15.60
C ASN A 140 14.83 11.98 17.02
N ASP A 141 13.82 11.55 17.78
CA ASP A 141 13.98 10.97 19.11
C ASP A 141 14.88 9.72 19.07
N LEU A 142 14.67 8.83 18.08
CA LEU A 142 15.51 7.65 17.87
C LEU A 142 16.94 8.01 17.49
N ARG A 143 17.12 9.01 16.61
CA ARG A 143 18.45 9.52 16.24
C ARG A 143 19.19 10.07 17.46
N GLN A 144 18.52 10.86 18.28
CA GLN A 144 19.11 11.38 19.51
C GLN A 144 19.50 10.25 20.45
N ALA A 145 18.64 9.23 20.62
CA ALA A 145 18.94 8.07 21.46
C ALA A 145 20.22 7.35 21.01
N ILE A 146 20.38 7.14 19.70
CA ILE A 146 21.56 6.51 19.10
C ILE A 146 22.82 7.38 19.28
N GLN A 147 22.67 8.71 19.32
CA GLN A 147 23.75 9.65 19.62
C GLN A 147 24.01 9.81 21.13
N GLY A 148 23.19 9.20 21.98
CA GLY A 148 23.33 9.33 23.42
C GLY A 148 22.70 10.57 24.04
N ASN A 149 21.81 11.23 23.31
CA ASN A 149 21.11 12.45 23.70
C ASN A 149 19.58 12.22 23.77
N GLY A 150 18.86 13.21 24.26
CA GLY A 150 17.39 13.19 24.32
C GLY A 150 16.85 12.37 25.49
N ASN A 151 15.57 11.98 25.39
CA ASN A 151 14.83 11.34 26.49
C ASN A 151 14.93 9.81 26.50
N TYR A 152 15.53 9.22 25.48
CA TYR A 152 15.66 7.77 25.32
C TYR A 152 17.14 7.39 25.33
N ILE A 153 17.45 6.24 25.92
CA ILE A 153 18.78 5.66 25.96
C ILE A 153 18.76 4.28 25.31
N LEU A 154 19.87 3.88 24.68
CA LEU A 154 20.04 2.51 24.21
C LEU A 154 20.12 1.56 25.42
N GLU A 155 19.59 0.36 25.27
CA GLU A 155 19.82 -0.70 26.24
C GLU A 155 21.30 -1.08 26.30
N ASP A 156 21.75 -1.58 27.45
CA ASP A 156 23.15 -1.94 27.69
C ASP A 156 23.72 -2.89 26.63
N THR A 157 22.89 -3.81 26.15
CA THR A 157 23.22 -4.80 25.10
C THR A 157 23.41 -4.20 23.71
N LEU A 158 23.00 -2.95 23.50
CA LEU A 158 23.03 -2.25 22.21
C LEU A 158 23.94 -1.02 22.21
N GLN A 159 24.67 -0.76 23.30
CA GLN A 159 25.57 0.40 23.43
C GLN A 159 26.65 0.43 22.33
N GLN A 160 27.07 -0.72 21.80
CA GLN A 160 28.02 -0.78 20.68
C GLN A 160 27.50 -0.16 19.37
N HIS A 161 26.18 0.05 19.24
CA HIS A 161 25.57 0.66 18.05
C HIS A 161 25.44 2.18 18.17
N ARG A 162 25.98 2.79 19.24
CA ARG A 162 25.99 4.24 19.42
C ARG A 162 26.78 4.91 18.31
N VAL A 163 26.24 5.99 17.76
CA VAL A 163 26.89 6.77 16.70
C VAL A 163 27.41 8.07 17.32
N PRO A 164 28.68 8.45 17.10
CA PRO A 164 29.19 9.76 17.52
C PRO A 164 28.35 10.91 16.92
N GLN A 165 28.24 12.04 17.62
CA GLN A 165 27.69 13.23 16.97
C GLN A 165 28.60 13.64 15.82
N ASP A 166 28.03 13.79 14.62
CA ASP A 166 28.68 14.54 13.55
C ASP A 166 28.84 15.98 14.05
N VAL A 167 30.10 16.44 14.17
CA VAL A 167 30.47 17.79 14.60
C VAL A 167 30.07 18.81 13.55
#